data_AF-A0A804UGS1-F1
#
_entry.id   AF-A0A804UGS1-F1
#
_cell.length_a   1.000
_cell.length_b   1.000
_cell.length_c   1.000
_cell.angle_alpha   90.00
_cell.angle_beta   90.00
_cell.angle_gamma   90.00
#
_symmetry.space_group_name_H-M   'P 1'
#
loop_
_entity.id
_entity.type
_entity.pdbx_description
1 polymer ?
#
loop_
_entity_poly.entity_id
_entity_poly.type
_entity_poly.pdbx_seq_one_letter_code
_entity_poly.pdbx_strand_id
1 'polypeptide(L)'
;MPWRLASRQTDAAAPTRWGSSEGGDPAADGGGGGGVEARSVRCECCGMAEECTPTYIGRVRERFQGKWVCGLCAEAVKERQAREPALGVGGAVAAHAAMCERFNSTVRLNPKLSLASSMRDIARKSSMRRTSRRNSINGGGGGGG
;
A
#
# COMPACT_ATOMS: atom_id res chain seq x y z
N MET A 1 -16.82 -5.83 -16.09
CA MET A 1 -15.75 -5.98 -15.07
C MET A 1 -14.41 -5.78 -15.79
N PRO A 2 -13.89 -4.55 -15.93
CA PRO A 2 -12.78 -4.28 -16.85
C PRO A 2 -11.38 -4.27 -16.20
N TRP A 3 -11.17 -4.96 -15.07
CA TRP A 3 -9.85 -5.00 -14.42
C TRP A 3 -8.93 -6.12 -14.95
N ARG A 4 -9.38 -6.94 -15.92
CA ARG A 4 -8.62 -8.08 -16.46
C ARG A 4 -7.89 -7.81 -17.80
N LEU A 5 -7.85 -6.57 -18.29
CA LEU A 5 -7.24 -6.23 -19.59
C LEU A 5 -6.12 -5.18 -19.42
N ALA A 6 -5.05 -5.54 -18.71
CA ALA A 6 -3.79 -4.78 -18.71
C ALA A 6 -2.63 -5.69 -18.31
N SER A 7 -2.42 -6.75 -19.08
CA SER A 7 -1.21 -7.58 -19.02
C SER A 7 -0.64 -7.62 -20.42
N ARG A 8 0.18 -6.63 -20.77
CA ARG A 8 1.00 -6.65 -21.99
C ARG A 8 2.06 -5.53 -21.95
N GLN A 9 3.30 -6.00 -21.94
CA GLN A 9 4.52 -5.35 -22.47
C GLN A 9 5.11 -4.18 -21.67
N THR A 10 6.03 -4.49 -20.75
CA THR A 10 7.17 -3.62 -20.46
C THR A 10 8.45 -4.44 -20.61
N ASP A 11 9.16 -4.16 -21.69
CA ASP A 11 10.53 -4.60 -21.93
C ASP A 11 11.49 -3.98 -20.91
N ALA A 12 12.39 -4.84 -20.42
CA ALA A 12 13.76 -4.56 -20.03
C ALA A 12 14.07 -3.35 -19.13
N ALA A 13 14.07 -3.57 -17.81
CA ALA A 13 15.06 -2.98 -16.92
C ALA A 13 15.65 -4.10 -16.06
N ALA A 14 16.94 -4.37 -16.26
CA ALA A 14 17.67 -5.48 -15.65
C ALA A 14 17.62 -5.45 -14.12
N PRO A 15 17.60 -6.60 -13.44
CA PRO A 15 17.80 -6.65 -12.00
C PRO A 15 19.22 -6.18 -11.70
N THR A 16 19.37 -5.12 -10.90
CA THR A 16 20.66 -4.74 -10.33
C THR A 16 21.16 -5.92 -9.50
N ARG A 17 22.10 -6.67 -10.08
CA ARG A 17 22.90 -7.71 -9.44
C ARG A 17 23.53 -7.12 -8.18
N TRP A 18 23.11 -7.60 -7.02
CA TRP A 18 23.71 -7.23 -5.75
C TRP A 18 25.19 -7.67 -5.80
N GLY A 19 26.09 -6.71 -5.93
CA GLY A 19 27.52 -6.95 -5.88
C GLY A 19 27.92 -7.28 -4.45
N SER A 20 28.31 -8.53 -4.22
CA SER A 20 29.07 -8.95 -3.04
C SER A 20 30.47 -8.33 -3.16
N SER A 21 30.72 -7.25 -2.43
CA SER A 21 32.08 -6.86 -2.08
C SER A 21 32.39 -7.48 -0.73
N GLU A 22 33.10 -8.59 -0.77
CA GLU A 22 33.70 -9.25 0.39
C GLU A 22 34.83 -8.34 0.89
N GLY A 23 34.66 -7.81 2.09
CA GLY A 23 35.59 -6.88 2.71
C GLY A 23 35.72 -7.15 4.19
N GLY A 24 36.63 -8.08 4.53
CA GLY A 24 37.44 -8.15 5.74
C GLY A 24 36.74 -8.10 7.11
N ASP A 25 36.59 -9.28 7.73
CA ASP A 25 36.32 -9.43 9.16
C ASP A 25 37.56 -9.11 10.02
N PRO A 26 37.50 -8.21 11.00
CA PRO A 26 38.39 -8.27 12.16
C PRO A 26 37.75 -9.13 13.27
N ALA A 27 38.45 -10.18 13.65
CA ALA A 27 38.14 -11.02 14.80
C ALA A 27 38.12 -10.20 16.09
N ALA A 28 36.96 -10.16 16.75
CA ALA A 28 36.84 -9.73 18.14
C ALA A 28 36.23 -10.89 18.95
N ASP A 29 37.12 -11.55 19.67
CA ASP A 29 36.91 -12.42 20.81
C ASP A 29 36.01 -11.75 21.86
N GLY A 30 35.03 -12.48 22.43
CA GLY A 30 34.17 -11.95 23.48
C GLY A 30 32.83 -12.67 23.59
N GLY A 31 32.82 -13.82 24.25
CA GLY A 31 31.60 -14.55 24.60
C GLY A 31 30.67 -13.77 25.54
N GLY A 32 29.39 -13.77 25.20
CA GLY A 32 28.30 -13.32 26.05
C GLY A 32 26.99 -13.67 25.34
N GLY A 33 26.08 -14.39 26.01
CA GLY A 33 24.79 -14.80 25.46
C GLY A 33 23.92 -13.59 25.10
N GLY A 34 24.15 -13.04 23.90
CA GLY A 34 23.43 -11.88 23.39
C GLY A 34 22.15 -12.34 22.70
N GLY A 35 21.06 -12.45 23.47
CA GLY A 35 19.73 -12.42 22.87
C GLY A 35 19.67 -11.22 21.93
N VAL A 36 19.27 -11.44 20.68
CA VAL A 36 19.18 -10.37 19.68
C VAL A 36 18.11 -9.40 20.17
N GLU A 37 18.53 -8.36 20.88
CA GLU A 37 17.63 -7.42 21.56
C GLU A 37 16.68 -6.81 20.53
N ALA A 38 15.42 -7.22 20.59
CA ALA A 38 14.38 -6.72 19.72
C ALA A 38 13.81 -5.43 20.31
N ARG A 39 13.58 -4.44 19.45
CA ARG A 39 12.92 -3.18 19.82
C ARG A 39 11.52 -3.16 19.23
N SER A 40 10.54 -2.77 20.03
CA SER A 40 9.19 -2.47 19.54
C SER A 40 9.20 -1.13 18.80
N VAL A 41 8.75 -1.13 17.55
CA VAL A 41 8.70 0.06 16.69
C VAL A 41 7.37 0.11 15.93
N ARG A 42 6.76 1.29 15.81
CA ARG A 42 5.47 1.47 15.15
C ARG A 42 5.64 1.94 13.71
N CYS A 43 4.98 1.27 12.78
CA CYS A 43 4.94 1.66 11.38
C CYS A 43 4.31 3.05 11.22
N GLU A 44 4.99 3.95 10.51
CA GLU A 44 4.52 5.31 10.24
C GLU A 44 3.33 5.38 9.27
N CYS A 45 3.03 4.29 8.56
CA CYS A 45 1.86 4.22 7.68
C CYS A 45 0.63 3.73 8.44
N CYS A 46 0.69 2.52 9.01
CA CYS A 46 -0.49 1.84 9.55
C CYS A 46 -0.61 1.88 11.08
N GLY A 47 0.43 2.30 11.80
CA GLY A 47 0.48 2.38 13.26
C GLY A 47 0.72 1.05 13.99
N MET A 48 0.77 -0.07 13.26
CA MET A 48 1.05 -1.39 13.84
C MET A 48 2.47 -1.45 14.40
N ALA A 49 2.61 -2.04 15.58
CA ALA A 49 3.90 -2.28 16.22
C ALA A 49 4.50 -3.61 15.75
N GLU A 50 5.81 -3.61 15.49
CA GLU A 50 6.59 -4.81 15.19
C GLU A 50 7.82 -4.85 16.10
N GLU A 51 8.22 -6.06 16.50
CA GLU A 51 9.46 -6.31 17.23
C GLU A 51 10.57 -6.58 16.22
N CYS A 52 11.60 -5.73 16.22
CA CYS A 52 12.63 -5.73 15.19
C CYS A 52 14.00 -5.50 15.78
N THR A 53 15.03 -6.13 15.18
CA THR A 53 16.41 -5.89 15.58
C THR A 53 16.83 -4.46 15.22
N PRO A 54 17.66 -3.78 16.03
CA PRO A 54 18.15 -2.43 15.74
C PRO A 54 18.78 -2.31 14.34
N THR A 55 19.53 -3.35 13.94
CA THR A 55 20.14 -3.44 12.61
C THR A 55 19.10 -3.48 11.50
N TYR A 56 17.99 -4.21 11.68
CA TYR A 56 16.91 -4.22 10.70
C TYR A 56 16.18 -2.88 10.66
N ILE A 57 15.92 -2.25 11.83
CA ILE A 57 15.34 -0.90 11.93
C ILE A 57 16.16 0.13 11.14
N GLY A 58 17.49 0.11 11.29
CA GLY A 58 18.40 0.99 10.56
C GLY A 58 18.28 0.84 9.04
N ARG A 59 18.35 -0.40 8.54
CA ARG A 59 18.26 -0.70 7.09
C ARG A 59 16.93 -0.26 6.47
N VAL A 60 15.82 -0.42 7.20
CA VAL A 60 14.51 0.03 6.70
C VAL A 60 14.45 1.56 6.68
N ARG A 61 14.92 2.24 7.72
CA ARG A 61 14.93 3.71 7.76
C ARG A 61 15.78 4.31 6.64
N GLU A 62 16.94 3.72 6.34
CA GLU A 62 17.78 4.14 5.21
C GLU A 62 17.00 4.07 3.88
N ARG A 63 16.28 2.96 3.66
CA ARG A 63 15.49 2.75 2.44
C ARG A 63 14.30 3.70 2.29
N PHE A 64 13.67 4.10 3.40
CA PHE A 64 12.42 4.87 3.41
C PHE A 64 12.59 6.31 3.91
N GLN A 65 13.75 6.93 3.64
CA GLN A 65 14.03 8.35 3.95
C GLN A 65 13.86 8.67 5.46
N GLY A 66 14.46 7.84 6.30
CA GLY A 66 14.42 7.97 7.77
C GLY A 66 13.19 7.35 8.42
N LYS A 67 12.20 6.90 7.64
CA LYS A 67 10.92 6.41 8.15
C LYS A 67 10.93 4.91 8.42
N TRP A 68 10.30 4.49 9.50
CA TRP A 68 10.05 3.07 9.76
C TRP A 68 8.72 2.62 9.13
N VAL A 69 8.81 1.64 8.23
CA VAL A 69 7.67 1.07 7.52
C VAL A 69 7.69 -0.45 7.71
N CYS A 70 6.57 -1.04 8.16
CA CYS A 70 6.46 -2.49 8.33
C CYS A 70 6.57 -3.23 6.99
N GLY A 71 6.86 -4.54 7.03
CA GLY A 71 7.07 -5.34 5.82
C GLY A 71 5.92 -5.25 4.80
N LEU A 72 4.67 -5.21 5.26
CA LEU A 72 3.49 -5.11 4.38
C LEU A 72 3.34 -3.72 3.76
N CYS A 73 3.52 -2.65 4.54
CA CYS A 73 3.46 -1.29 4.02
C CYS A 73 4.66 -0.99 3.10
N ALA A 74 5.81 -1.64 3.32
CA ALA A 74 6.98 -1.51 2.45
C ALA A 74 6.68 -1.99 1.03
N GLU A 75 6.01 -3.14 0.88
CA GLU A 75 5.56 -3.64 -0.43
C GLU A 75 4.53 -2.71 -1.07
N ALA A 76 3.58 -2.19 -0.29
CA ALA A 76 2.58 -1.24 -0.79
C ALA A 76 3.21 0.09 -1.27
N VAL A 77 4.22 0.59 -0.55
CA VAL A 77 4.97 1.79 -0.94
C VAL A 77 5.82 1.55 -2.18
N LYS A 78 6.49 0.39 -2.30
CA LYS A 78 7.22 0.00 -3.52
C LYS A 78 6.30 -0.07 -4.73
N GLU A 79 5.14 -0.71 -4.57
CA GLU A 79 4.13 -0.79 -5.63
C GLU A 79 3.61 0.61 -6.02
N ARG A 80 3.41 1.50 -5.03
CA ARG A 80 3.02 2.89 -5.31
C ARG A 80 4.09 3.64 -6.11
N GLN A 81 5.37 3.47 -5.78
CA GLN A 81 6.46 4.08 -6.53
C GLN A 81 6.57 3.52 -7.95
N ALA A 82 6.36 2.21 -8.13
CA ALA A 82 6.37 1.60 -9.46
C ALA A 82 5.25 2.17 -10.35
N ARG A 83 4.07 2.45 -9.78
CA ARG A 83 2.93 3.04 -10.50
C ARG A 83 3.05 4.54 -10.72
N GLU A 84 3.64 5.26 -9.77
CA GLU A 84 3.77 6.72 -9.79
C GLU A 84 5.21 7.15 -9.45
N PRO A 85 6.17 6.95 -10.37
CA PRO A 85 7.59 7.24 -10.12
C PRO A 85 7.87 8.70 -9.70
N ALA A 86 7.02 9.63 -10.15
CA ALA A 86 7.14 11.05 -9.86
C ALA A 86 6.96 11.42 -8.38
N LEU A 87 6.34 10.58 -7.54
CA LEU A 87 6.12 10.87 -6.12
C LEU A 87 7.39 10.78 -5.26
N GLY A 88 8.42 10.06 -5.75
CA GLY A 88 9.56 9.67 -4.94
C GLY A 88 9.19 8.82 -3.72
N VAL A 89 10.19 8.43 -2.91
CA VAL A 89 9.98 7.54 -1.78
C VAL A 89 9.13 8.19 -0.68
N GLY A 90 9.49 9.41 -0.27
CA GLY A 90 8.79 10.13 0.78
C GLY A 90 7.32 10.42 0.44
N GLY A 91 7.04 10.80 -0.81
CA GLY A 91 5.68 11.02 -1.31
C GLY A 91 4.86 9.74 -1.37
N ALA A 92 5.46 8.62 -1.82
CA ALA A 92 4.79 7.32 -1.79
C ALA A 92 4.48 6.84 -0.36
N VAL A 93 5.40 7.04 0.59
CA VAL A 93 5.14 6.76 2.02
C VAL A 93 4.01 7.64 2.55
N ALA A 94 4.04 8.95 2.31
CA ALA A 94 3.00 9.88 2.78
C ALA A 94 1.62 9.55 2.20
N ALA A 95 1.56 9.23 0.91
CA ALA A 95 0.30 8.87 0.26
C ALA A 95 -0.25 7.54 0.77
N HIS A 96 0.61 6.56 1.07
CA HIS A 96 0.18 5.31 1.69
C HIS A 96 -0.25 5.51 3.15
N ALA A 97 0.47 6.32 3.94
CA ALA A 97 0.10 6.67 5.30
C ALA A 97 -1.29 7.32 5.35
N ALA A 98 -1.60 8.27 4.46
CA ALA A 98 -2.92 8.89 4.36
C ALA A 98 -4.03 7.86 4.01
N MET A 99 -3.73 6.86 3.17
CA MET A 99 -4.66 5.76 2.89
C MET A 99 -4.90 4.89 4.14
N CYS A 100 -3.84 4.54 4.87
CA CYS A 100 -3.92 3.78 6.11
C CYS A 100 -4.70 4.54 7.19
N GLU A 101 -4.50 5.85 7.34
CA GLU A 101 -5.25 6.69 8.27
C GLU A 101 -6.75 6.68 7.96
N ARG A 102 -7.12 6.85 6.67
CA ARG A 102 -8.53 6.74 6.23
C ARG A 102 -9.11 5.36 6.54
N PHE A 103 -8.36 4.30 6.26
CA PHE A 103 -8.80 2.93 6.56
C PHE A 103 -8.98 2.71 8.07
N ASN A 104 -8.05 3.21 8.89
CA ASN A 104 -8.08 3.10 10.33
C ASN A 104 -9.27 3.84 10.94
N SER A 105 -9.51 5.09 10.51
CA SER A 105 -10.59 5.96 11.01
C SER A 105 -12.00 5.58 10.53
N THR A 106 -12.12 4.84 9.42
CA THR A 106 -13.42 4.44 8.87
C THR A 106 -13.69 2.95 9.03
N VAL A 107 -12.93 2.11 8.34
CA VAL A 107 -13.17 0.66 8.26
C VAL A 107 -12.78 -0.04 9.55
N ARG A 108 -11.58 0.21 10.09
CA ARG A 108 -11.15 -0.45 11.33
C ARG A 108 -11.90 0.06 12.55
N LEU A 109 -12.17 1.36 12.62
CA LEU A 109 -12.87 1.95 13.76
C LEU A 109 -14.29 1.42 13.89
N ASN A 110 -15.02 1.29 12.77
CA ASN A 110 -16.42 0.83 12.78
C ASN A 110 -16.74 -0.06 11.57
N PRO A 111 -16.27 -1.32 11.54
CA PRO A 111 -16.42 -2.20 10.37
C PRO A 111 -17.90 -2.45 10.00
N LYS A 112 -18.78 -2.55 11.01
CA LYS A 112 -20.23 -2.70 10.79
C LYS A 112 -20.86 -1.47 10.11
N LEU A 113 -20.49 -0.26 10.54
CA LEU A 113 -20.99 0.98 9.92
C LEU A 113 -20.41 1.19 8.52
N SER A 114 -19.12 0.88 8.33
CA SER A 114 -18.47 0.91 7.02
C SER A 114 -19.17 -0.01 6.01
N LEU A 115 -19.51 -1.24 6.44
CA LEU A 115 -20.29 -2.18 5.64
C LEU A 115 -21.69 -1.63 5.34
N ALA A 116 -22.42 -1.15 6.35
CA ALA A 116 -23.75 -0.58 6.16
C ALA A 116 -23.75 0.63 5.21
N SER A 117 -22.72 1.48 5.28
CA SER A 117 -22.54 2.60 4.35
C SER A 117 -22.29 2.11 2.92
N SER A 118 -21.43 1.11 2.75
CA SER A 118 -21.14 0.52 1.45
C SER A 118 -22.40 -0.12 0.83
N MET A 119 -23.20 -0.84 1.62
CA MET A 119 -24.49 -1.38 1.17
C MET A 119 -25.47 -0.27 0.77
N ARG A 120 -25.53 0.82 1.54
CA ARG A 120 -26.33 2.00 1.20
C ARG A 120 -25.90 2.61 -0.13
N ASP A 121 -24.60 2.75 -0.37
CA ASP A 121 -24.04 3.31 -1.61
C ASP A 121 -24.33 2.41 -2.82
N ILE A 122 -24.21 1.09 -2.66
CA ILE A 122 -24.59 0.11 -3.68
C ILE A 122 -26.07 0.24 -4.04
N ALA A 123 -26.96 0.30 -3.04
CA ALA A 123 -28.40 0.47 -3.26
C ALA A 123 -28.72 1.78 -3.99
N ARG A 124 -28.10 2.90 -3.56
CA ARG A 124 -28.25 4.22 -4.21
C ARG A 124 -27.79 4.19 -5.66
N LYS A 125 -26.59 3.68 -5.94
CA LYS A 125 -26.05 3.58 -7.31
C LYS A 125 -26.91 2.68 -8.20
N SER A 126 -27.45 1.59 -7.64
CA SER A 126 -28.34 0.67 -8.36
C SER A 126 -29.69 1.32 -8.70
N SER A 127 -30.24 2.14 -7.80
CA SER A 127 -31.44 2.95 -8.06
C SER A 127 -31.20 3.97 -9.19
N MET A 128 -30.12 4.74 -9.11
CA MET A 128 -29.78 5.73 -10.14
C MET A 128 -29.60 5.10 -11.52
N ARG A 129 -28.91 3.96 -11.61
CA ARG A 129 -28.74 3.22 -12.88
C ARG A 129 -30.07 2.78 -13.49
N ARG A 130 -31.05 2.38 -12.66
CA ARG A 130 -32.41 2.02 -13.13
C ARG A 130 -33.15 3.24 -13.66
N THR A 131 -33.08 4.38 -12.98
CA THR A 131 -33.69 5.63 -13.44
C THR A 131 -33.07 6.11 -14.75
N SER A 132 -31.74 6.14 -14.87
CA SER A 132 -31.07 6.53 -16.12
C SER A 132 -31.45 5.62 -17.29
N ARG A 133 -31.50 4.30 -17.09
CA ARG A 133 -31.94 3.35 -18.13
C ARG A 133 -33.40 3.56 -18.52
N ARG A 134 -34.29 3.79 -17.55
CA ARG A 134 -35.70 4.09 -17.82
C ARG A 134 -35.86 5.36 -18.63
N ASN A 135 -35.11 6.41 -18.30
CA ASN A 135 -35.11 7.65 -19.07
C ASN A 135 -34.59 7.45 -20.50
N SER A 136 -33.55 6.63 -20.70
CA SER A 136 -33.05 6.31 -22.05
C SER A 136 -34.06 5.51 -22.87
N ILE A 137 -34.82 4.60 -22.26
CA ILE A 137 -35.86 3.82 -22.96
C ILE A 137 -37.04 4.73 -23.34
N ASN A 138 -37.50 5.59 -22.42
CA ASN A 138 -38.60 6.50 -22.70
C ASN A 138 -38.22 7.62 -23.69
N GLY A 139 -36.93 7.95 -23.83
CA GLY A 139 -36.44 8.97 -24.76
C GLY A 139 -36.21 8.48 -26.20
N GLY A 140 -36.33 7.17 -26.47
CA GLY A 140 -36.04 6.57 -27.79
C GLY A 140 -37.25 6.27 -28.68
N GLY A 141 -38.46 6.68 -28.29
CA GLY A 141 -39.72 6.27 -28.92
C GLY A 141 -40.40 7.29 -29.85
N GLY A 142 -39.71 8.31 -30.34
CA GLY A 142 -40.29 9.36 -31.19
C GLY A 142 -39.62 9.44 -32.56
N GLY A 143 -40.02 8.57 -33.50
CA GLY A 143 -39.51 8.57 -34.87
C GLY A 143 -40.23 7.53 -35.73
N GLY A 144 -41.44 7.86 -36.18
CA GLY A 144 -42.25 6.99 -37.03
C GLY A 144 -43.62 7.62 -37.29
N GLY A 145 -43.73 8.34 -38.41
CA GLY A 145 -44.92 9.04 -38.87
C GLY A 145 -44.56 9.91 -40.06
#